data_AF-A0A4S0JLD0-F1
#
_entry.id   AF-A0A4S0JLD0-F1
#
_cell.length_a   1.000
_cell.length_b   1.000
_cell.length_c   1.000
_cell.angle_alpha   90.00
_cell.angle_beta   90.00
_cell.angle_gamma   90.00
#
_symmetry.space_group_name_H-M   'P 1'
#
loop_
_entity.id
_entity.type
_entity.pdbx_description
1 polymer ?
#
loop_
_entity_poly.entity_id
_entity_poly.type
_entity_poly.pdbx_seq_one_letter_code
_entity_poly.pdbx_strand_id
1 'polypeptide(L)'
;PIPAIAAKTGMFLSDAMKSGMQVGVGWGNTLFHTLPFISAKSLTDFKVISLLGGVGVARRVNPAEFAWRFAQIFQGDGYLMPTPAVVDSVETKIALVERCGVQE
;
A
#
# COMPACT_ATOMS: atom_id res chain seq x y z
N PRO A 1 1.68 -21.80 2.78
CA PRO A 1 0.69 -21.03 3.58
C PRO A 1 0.16 -19.76 2.88
N ILE A 2 1.02 -19.01 2.17
CA ILE A 2 0.64 -17.73 1.54
C ILE A 2 -0.62 -17.80 0.66
N PRO A 3 -0.81 -18.80 -0.24
CA PRO A 3 -1.99 -18.81 -1.11
C PRO A 3 -3.33 -18.83 -0.37
N ALA A 4 -3.46 -19.64 0.69
CA ALA A 4 -4.70 -19.74 1.46
C ALA A 4 -4.98 -18.46 2.27
N ILE A 5 -3.94 -17.88 2.88
CA ILE A 5 -4.04 -16.60 3.60
C ILE A 5 -4.43 -15.50 2.62
N ALA A 6 -3.77 -15.43 1.47
CA ALA A 6 -3.99 -14.42 0.47
C ALA A 6 -5.41 -14.47 -0.11
N ALA A 7 -5.91 -15.68 -0.40
CA ALA A 7 -7.26 -15.89 -0.87
C ALA A 7 -8.30 -15.42 0.16
N LYS A 8 -8.15 -15.83 1.42
CA LYS A 8 -9.12 -15.46 2.46
C LYS A 8 -9.10 -13.96 2.74
N THR A 9 -7.93 -13.34 2.74
CA THR A 9 -7.79 -11.89 2.88
C THR A 9 -8.41 -11.14 1.70
N GLY A 10 -8.19 -11.58 0.45
CA GLY A 10 -8.77 -10.93 -0.73
C GLY A 10 -10.30 -10.97 -0.75
N MET A 11 -10.88 -12.12 -0.37
CA MET A 11 -12.34 -12.24 -0.20
C MET A 11 -12.86 -11.29 0.88
N PHE A 12 -12.21 -11.24 2.04
CA PHE A 12 -12.59 -10.31 3.11
C PHE A 12 -12.53 -8.84 2.65
N LEU A 13 -11.47 -8.44 1.95
CA LEU A 13 -11.31 -7.07 1.43
C LEU A 13 -12.39 -6.72 0.39
N SER A 14 -12.82 -7.69 -0.42
CA SER A 14 -13.91 -7.49 -1.39
C SER A 14 -15.20 -7.03 -0.71
N ASP A 15 -15.50 -7.59 0.45
CA ASP A 15 -16.72 -7.27 1.22
C ASP A 15 -16.54 -6.03 2.11
N ALA A 16 -15.35 -5.86 2.69
CA ALA A 16 -15.08 -4.84 3.68
C ALA A 16 -14.97 -3.41 3.10
N MET A 17 -14.43 -3.26 1.88
CA MET A 17 -14.18 -1.94 1.28
C MET A 17 -15.47 -1.25 0.84
N LYS A 18 -15.61 0.03 1.17
CA LYS A 18 -16.78 0.88 0.90
C LYS A 18 -16.35 2.28 0.44
N SER A 19 -17.25 2.98 -0.23
CA SER A 19 -17.08 4.38 -0.62
C SER A 19 -16.78 5.28 0.59
N GLY A 20 -15.96 6.31 0.39
CA GLY A 20 -15.52 7.26 1.42
C GLY A 20 -14.43 6.73 2.36
N MET A 21 -13.97 5.48 2.21
CA MET A 21 -12.92 4.92 3.07
C MET A 21 -11.54 5.43 2.69
N GLN A 22 -10.73 5.68 3.71
CA GLN A 22 -9.28 5.87 3.59
C GLN A 22 -8.58 4.66 4.22
N VAL A 23 -7.74 3.97 3.44
CA VAL A 23 -7.15 2.70 3.85
C VAL A 23 -5.63 2.80 3.82
N GLY A 24 -5.02 2.72 5.01
CA GLY A 24 -3.58 2.60 5.16
C GLY A 24 -3.12 1.18 4.81
N VAL A 25 -2.17 1.05 3.89
CA VAL A 25 -1.60 -0.25 3.49
C VAL A 25 -0.08 -0.25 3.60
N GLY A 26 0.46 -1.36 4.10
CA GLY A 26 1.86 -1.69 3.90
C GLY A 26 2.06 -2.38 2.55
N TRP A 27 3.12 -3.17 2.46
CA TRP A 27 3.44 -3.96 1.28
C TRP A 27 4.14 -5.26 1.69
N GLY A 28 4.28 -6.17 0.73
CA GLY A 28 5.01 -7.43 0.94
C GLY A 28 4.44 -8.57 0.11
N ASN A 29 5.14 -9.70 0.13
CA ASN A 29 4.80 -10.85 -0.69
C ASN A 29 3.38 -11.36 -0.42
N THR A 30 2.98 -11.47 0.85
CA THR A 30 1.63 -11.92 1.22
C THR A 30 0.55 -10.98 0.70
N LEU A 31 0.70 -9.66 0.91
CA LEU A 31 -0.27 -8.66 0.44
C LEU A 31 -0.36 -8.65 -1.08
N PHE A 32 0.77 -8.70 -1.79
CA PHE A 32 0.75 -8.74 -3.25
C PHE A 32 -0.05 -9.94 -3.80
N HIS A 33 0.05 -11.10 -3.15
CA HIS A 33 -0.70 -12.29 -3.54
C HIS A 33 -2.20 -12.21 -3.21
N THR A 34 -2.68 -11.22 -2.44
CA THR A 34 -4.12 -11.04 -2.20
C THR A 34 -4.83 -10.43 -3.41
N LEU A 35 -4.13 -9.63 -4.22
CA LEU A 35 -4.72 -8.83 -5.31
C LEU A 35 -5.61 -9.65 -6.27
N PRO A 36 -5.22 -10.85 -6.73
CA PRO A 36 -6.06 -11.64 -7.64
C PRO A 36 -7.36 -12.16 -7.04
N PHE A 37 -7.49 -12.15 -5.71
CA PHE A 37 -8.66 -12.64 -4.99
C PHE A 37 -9.61 -11.51 -4.57
N ILE A 38 -9.31 -10.26 -4.94
CA ILE A 38 -10.16 -9.11 -4.66
C ILE A 38 -11.12 -8.91 -5.84
N SER A 39 -12.41 -8.83 -5.54
CA SER A 39 -13.44 -8.51 -6.53
C SER A 39 -13.43 -7.00 -6.79
N ALA A 40 -13.10 -6.61 -8.02
CA ALA A 40 -13.07 -5.20 -8.43
C ALA A 40 -14.46 -4.56 -8.38
N LYS A 41 -14.54 -3.32 -7.90
CA LYS A 41 -15.77 -2.51 -7.87
C LYS A 41 -15.44 -1.03 -7.74
N SER A 42 -16.19 -0.16 -8.40
CA SER A 42 -15.97 1.29 -8.28
C SER A 42 -16.47 1.80 -6.92
N LEU A 43 -15.59 2.47 -6.16
CA LEU A 43 -15.92 3.07 -4.88
C LEU A 43 -15.67 4.58 -4.92
N THR A 44 -16.74 5.38 -4.82
CA THR A 44 -16.64 6.85 -4.73
C THR A 44 -15.83 7.30 -3.52
N ASP A 45 -14.94 8.29 -3.70
CA ASP A 45 -14.08 8.87 -2.63
C ASP A 45 -13.29 7.81 -1.85
N PHE A 46 -12.76 6.81 -2.54
CA PHE A 46 -11.92 5.77 -1.94
C PHE A 46 -10.44 6.12 -2.08
N LYS A 47 -9.71 6.12 -0.96
CA LYS A 47 -8.29 6.49 -0.93
C LYS A 47 -7.46 5.39 -0.30
N VAL A 48 -6.30 5.12 -0.88
CA VAL A 48 -5.34 4.15 -0.38
C VAL A 48 -4.04 4.89 -0.07
N ILE A 49 -3.56 4.76 1.16
CA ILE A 49 -2.39 5.49 1.66
C ILE A 49 -1.29 4.48 1.99
N SER A 50 -0.11 4.63 1.38
CA SER A 50 1.06 3.82 1.74
C SER A 50 1.56 4.22 3.13
N LEU A 51 1.64 3.25 4.04
CA LEU A 51 2.14 3.46 5.40
C LEU A 51 3.67 3.31 5.51
N LEU A 52 4.30 2.84 4.44
CA LEU A 52 5.72 2.52 4.41
C LEU A 52 6.35 3.14 3.17
N GLY A 53 7.57 3.63 3.32
CA GLY A 53 8.44 4.00 2.21
C GLY A 53 8.85 2.80 1.34
N GLY A 54 9.58 3.08 0.27
CA GLY A 54 10.16 2.11 -0.65
C GLY A 54 11.41 1.41 -0.10
N VAL A 55 11.83 0.32 -0.73
CA VAL A 55 13.11 -0.36 -0.43
C VAL A 55 13.98 -0.34 -1.67
N GLY A 56 15.22 0.12 -1.55
CA GLY A 56 16.09 0.45 -2.70
C GLY A 56 16.50 -0.73 -3.59
N VAL A 57 16.40 -1.97 -3.11
CA VAL A 57 16.68 -3.18 -3.92
C VAL A 57 15.43 -4.05 -3.99
N ALA A 58 14.55 -3.72 -4.93
CA ALA A 58 13.38 -4.55 -5.25
C ALA A 58 13.81 -5.71 -6.15
N ARG A 59 14.15 -6.88 -5.59
CA ARG A 59 14.53 -8.04 -6.43
C ARG A 59 13.33 -8.71 -7.13
N ARG A 60 12.08 -8.48 -6.69
CA ARG A 60 10.85 -9.09 -7.30
C ARG A 60 9.54 -8.30 -7.16
N VAL A 61 9.37 -7.49 -6.12
CA VAL A 61 8.14 -6.71 -5.86
C VAL A 61 8.56 -5.29 -5.52
N ASN A 62 8.01 -4.29 -6.22
CA ASN A 62 8.23 -2.91 -5.85
C ASN A 62 7.36 -2.61 -4.61
N PRO A 63 7.97 -2.26 -3.47
CA PRO A 63 7.27 -1.99 -2.21
C PRO A 63 6.12 -0.98 -2.36
N ALA A 64 6.24 0.03 -3.22
CA ALA A 64 5.18 1.03 -3.41
C ALA A 64 4.04 0.55 -4.32
N GLU A 65 4.22 -0.55 -5.05
CA GLU A 65 3.29 -0.99 -6.09
C GLU A 65 1.96 -1.54 -5.55
N PHE A 66 1.97 -2.13 -4.35
CA PHE A 66 0.75 -2.70 -3.78
C PHE A 66 -0.32 -1.63 -3.56
N ALA A 67 0.03 -0.49 -2.96
CA ALA A 67 -0.92 0.58 -2.68
C ALA A 67 -1.60 1.08 -3.96
N TRP A 68 -0.82 1.29 -5.03
CA TRP A 68 -1.34 1.71 -6.32
C TRP A 68 -2.24 0.64 -6.96
N ARG A 69 -1.80 -0.62 -7.04
CA ARG A 69 -2.64 -1.71 -7.61
C ARG A 69 -3.91 -1.93 -6.81
N PHE A 70 -3.84 -1.85 -5.49
CA PHE A 70 -4.99 -2.00 -4.60
C PHE A 70 -6.01 -0.87 -4.82
N ALA A 71 -5.55 0.38 -4.98
CA ALA A 71 -6.42 1.50 -5.31
C ALA A 71 -7.14 1.29 -6.65
N GLN A 72 -6.43 0.81 -7.67
CA GLN A 72 -6.99 0.56 -9.00
C GLN A 72 -8.13 -0.46 -9.01
N ILE A 73 -8.05 -1.51 -8.18
CA ILE A 73 -9.13 -2.51 -8.06
C ILE A 73 -10.45 -1.86 -7.64
N PHE A 74 -10.37 -0.77 -6.87
CA PHE A 74 -11.52 -0.03 -6.38
C PHE A 74 -11.80 1.29 -7.12
N GLN A 75 -11.05 1.59 -8.18
CA GLN A 75 -11.06 2.88 -8.89
C GLN A 75 -10.86 4.09 -7.94
N GLY A 76 -10.07 3.90 -6.88
CA GLY A 76 -9.72 4.96 -5.94
C GLY A 76 -8.35 5.58 -6.22
N ASP A 77 -8.01 6.56 -5.40
CA ASP A 77 -6.74 7.28 -5.47
C ASP A 77 -5.67 6.62 -4.59
N GLY A 78 -4.48 6.42 -5.15
CA GLY A 78 -3.32 5.86 -4.44
C GLY A 78 -2.33 6.96 -4.05
N TYR A 79 -2.09 7.13 -2.75
CA TYR A 79 -1.11 8.05 -2.18
C TYR A 79 0.11 7.27 -1.73
N LEU A 80 1.25 7.48 -2.38
CA LEU A 80 2.50 6.77 -2.10
C LEU A 80 3.39 7.61 -1.19
N MET A 81 4.09 6.95 -0.27
CA MET A 81 5.05 7.61 0.62
C MET A 81 6.40 7.75 -0.11
N PRO A 82 6.85 8.98 -0.45
CA PRO A 82 8.01 9.22 -1.31
C PRO A 82 9.33 9.15 -0.53
N THR A 83 9.50 8.15 0.33
CA THR A 83 10.68 7.98 1.19
C THR A 83 11.18 6.54 1.16
N PRO A 84 12.41 6.26 1.59
CA PRO A 84 12.83 4.91 1.91
C PRO A 84 12.17 4.41 3.21
N ALA A 85 11.87 3.11 3.27
CA ALA A 85 11.34 2.44 4.47
C ALA A 85 12.35 2.41 5.63
N VAL A 86 13.65 2.36 5.29
CA VAL A 86 14.76 2.33 6.25
C VAL A 86 15.84 3.27 5.75
N VAL A 87 16.39 4.05 6.67
CA VAL A 87 17.53 4.93 6.45
C VAL A 87 18.71 4.50 7.31
N ASP A 88 19.89 4.98 6.95
CA ASP A 88 21.17 4.64 7.59
C ASP A 88 21.36 5.29 8.97
N SER A 89 20.68 6.40 9.24
CA SER A 89 20.85 7.18 10.46
C SER A 89 19.57 7.86 10.93
N VAL A 90 19.54 8.25 12.21
CA VAL A 90 18.41 9.01 12.79
C VAL A 90 18.35 10.40 12.18
N GLU A 91 19.51 10.98 11.86
CA GLU A 91 19.68 12.29 11.24
C GLU A 91 19.02 12.31 9.86
N THR A 92 19.23 11.27 9.04
CA THR A 92 18.55 11.11 7.74
C THR A 92 17.04 11.03 7.91
N LYS A 93 16.55 10.27 8.93
CA LYS A 93 15.11 10.17 9.22
C LYS A 93 14.51 11.54 9.55
N ILE A 94 15.16 12.29 10.44
CA ILE A 94 14.71 13.62 10.85
C ILE A 94 14.69 14.56 9.64
N ALA A 95 15.75 14.58 8.83
CA ALA A 95 15.81 15.40 7.63
C ALA A 95 14.66 15.10 6.66
N LEU A 96 14.34 13.83 6.42
CA LEU A 96 13.21 13.44 5.58
C LEU A 96 11.88 13.96 6.16
N VAL A 97 11.64 13.75 7.45
CA VAL A 97 10.38 14.13 8.10
C VAL A 97 10.18 15.64 8.16
N GLU A 98 11.22 16.38 8.53
CA GLU A 98 11.10 17.81 8.85
C GLU A 98 11.41 18.74 7.66
N ARG A 99 12.19 18.27 6.68
CA ARG A 99 12.72 19.13 5.60
C ARG A 99 12.35 18.69 4.20
N CYS A 100 11.84 17.46 4.04
CA CYS A 100 11.56 16.89 2.72
C CYS A 100 10.07 16.59 2.49
N GLY A 101 9.17 17.26 3.21
CA GLY A 101 7.73 17.26 2.90
C GLY A 101 7.01 15.94 3.17
N VAL A 102 7.56 15.04 4.00
CA VAL A 102 6.92 13.75 4.33
C VAL A 102 5.66 13.90 5.18
N GLN A 103 5.47 15.07 5.79
CA GLN A 103 4.27 15.41 6.57
C GLN A 103 3.12 15.99 5.73
N GLU A 104 3.38 16.30 4.45
CA GLU A 104 2.41 16.88 3.51
C GLU A 104 1.68 15.80 2.71
#